data_AF-A0A950YEV7-F1
#
_entry.id   AF-A0A950YEV7-F1
#
_cell.length_a   1.000
_cell.length_b   1.000
_cell.length_c   1.000
_cell.angle_alpha   90.00
_cell.angle_beta   90.00
_cell.angle_gamma   90.00
#
_symmetry.space_group_name_H-M   'P 1'
#
loop_
_entity.id
_entity.type
_entity.pdbx_description
1 polymer ?
#
loop_
_entity_poly.entity_id
_entity_poly.type
_entity_poly.pdbx_seq_one_letter_code
_entity_poly.pdbx_strand_id
1 'polypeptide(L)'
;MARSEMRGSDPPEGRDSVVSAEIESQTAELVGAHGKEDERPRRFGASRVLTASDRERILKDAREIEFPAALRGYDRAAVDRYVERMSRLITELEMSSSPEAAVRHALDEVSDETRDILQRAHQTAEEITARSRAKADDRLQTAEREGQELREAAERHAAETRESARSEASRVRETAEREAAQLRESTAAELAELRETAVAEATELRETAQRDVAALREKADRETQQLRATTQRETDEMRATARREAEEMIETAEMRAHELARSAETVWRERRRLIEDMRVVGEQLTAIGETEGKRFPRFGEEGSEAALLLREPGSAVAGGLVKDPARVEETSNGSPEVVPG
;
A
#
# COMPACT_ATOMS: atom_id res chain seq x y z
N MET A 1 4.17 11.90 6.83
CA MET A 1 5.35 11.01 6.97
C MET A 1 5.33 10.41 8.36
N ALA A 2 4.89 9.17 8.49
CA ALA A 2 4.92 8.41 9.74
C ALA A 2 5.69 7.12 9.45
N ARG A 3 6.83 6.93 10.12
CA ARG A 3 7.59 5.67 10.08
C ARG A 3 7.34 4.94 11.39
N SER A 4 6.60 3.84 11.28
CA SER A 4 6.67 2.70 12.20
C SER A 4 8.06 2.08 12.07
N GLU A 5 8.81 2.05 13.16
CA GLU A 5 9.95 1.14 13.28
C GLU A 5 9.53 -0.06 14.12
N MET A 6 9.62 -1.21 13.46
CA MET A 6 9.35 -2.53 14.01
C MET A 6 10.38 -2.88 15.07
N ARG A 7 9.87 -3.30 16.22
CA ARG A 7 10.59 -3.92 17.32
C ARG A 7 11.00 -5.34 16.91
N GLY A 8 12.26 -5.50 16.50
CA GLY A 8 12.88 -6.78 16.19
C GLY A 8 13.53 -7.41 17.42
N SER A 9 13.07 -8.63 17.72
CA SER A 9 13.66 -9.75 18.48
C SER A 9 15.01 -9.59 19.18
N ASP A 10 14.98 -9.65 20.52
CA ASP A 10 16.07 -10.14 21.36
C ASP A 10 15.88 -11.65 21.62
N PRO A 11 16.96 -12.47 21.64
CA PRO A 11 16.89 -13.87 22.02
C PRO A 11 16.94 -14.05 23.55
N PRO A 12 16.23 -15.03 24.15
CA PRO A 12 16.42 -15.34 25.56
C PRO A 12 17.65 -16.23 25.75
N GLU A 13 18.75 -15.64 26.22
CA GLU A 13 19.82 -16.37 26.90
C GLU A 13 19.48 -16.55 28.39
N GLY A 14 19.75 -17.75 28.91
CA GLY A 14 20.10 -17.95 30.32
C GLY A 14 18.99 -18.41 31.25
N ARG A 15 18.62 -19.70 31.18
CA ARG A 15 18.13 -20.49 32.33
C ARG A 15 18.46 -21.98 32.19
N ASP A 16 19.74 -22.30 32.10
CA ASP A 16 20.26 -23.66 32.34
C ASP A 16 21.12 -23.62 33.60
N SER A 17 20.54 -23.81 34.79
CA SER A 17 21.33 -24.12 36.00
C SER A 17 20.50 -24.46 37.27
N VAL A 18 19.43 -25.26 37.22
CA VAL A 18 18.84 -25.78 38.49
C VAL A 18 18.10 -27.13 38.32
N VAL A 19 18.71 -28.20 37.78
CA VAL A 19 18.19 -29.58 38.04
C VAL A 19 19.28 -30.68 37.96
N SER A 20 20.57 -30.37 38.16
CA SER A 20 21.64 -31.39 38.05
C SER A 20 22.37 -31.70 39.36
N ALA A 21 21.75 -31.48 40.53
CA ALA A 21 22.41 -31.70 41.82
C ALA A 21 21.58 -32.47 42.85
N GLU A 22 20.65 -33.34 42.43
CA GLU A 22 19.82 -34.11 43.37
C GLU A 22 19.53 -35.54 42.92
N ILE A 23 20.53 -36.21 42.31
CA ILE A 23 20.51 -37.67 42.07
C ILE A 23 21.88 -38.27 42.47
N GLU A 24 22.47 -37.79 43.58
CA GLU A 24 23.75 -38.32 44.10
C GLU A 24 23.69 -38.74 45.58
N SER A 25 22.50 -38.94 46.16
CA SER A 25 22.40 -39.31 47.59
C SER A 25 21.53 -40.53 47.94
N GLN A 26 21.18 -41.40 46.98
CA GLN A 26 20.41 -42.62 47.28
C GLN A 26 20.82 -43.85 46.46
N THR A 27 22.09 -44.25 46.52
CA THR A 27 22.52 -45.61 46.12
C THR A 27 23.69 -46.10 46.96
N ALA A 28 23.56 -46.05 48.29
CA ALA A 28 24.53 -46.63 49.22
C ALA A 28 23.85 -47.16 50.49
N GLU A 29 22.82 -48.00 50.34
CA GLU A 29 22.26 -48.76 51.46
C GLU A 29 21.48 -49.95 50.88
N LEU A 30 22.12 -51.13 50.82
CA LEU A 30 21.54 -52.49 50.82
C LEU A 30 22.55 -53.55 50.32
N VAL A 31 23.76 -53.55 50.87
CA VAL A 31 24.62 -54.74 50.87
C VAL A 31 25.24 -54.85 52.25
N GLY A 32 24.80 -55.83 53.04
CA GLY A 32 25.45 -56.18 54.29
C GLY A 32 24.49 -56.54 55.42
N ALA A 33 23.76 -57.65 55.28
CA ALA A 33 23.15 -58.29 56.44
C ALA A 33 23.09 -59.82 56.27
N HIS A 34 23.74 -60.50 57.22
CA HIS A 34 23.62 -61.90 57.64
C HIS A 34 24.47 -62.92 56.85
N GLY A 35 25.21 -63.84 57.48
CA GLY A 35 25.16 -64.31 58.87
C GLY A 35 26.52 -64.85 59.36
N LYS A 36 26.71 -64.73 60.68
CA LYS A 36 27.66 -65.53 61.46
C LYS A 36 26.88 -66.73 61.99
N GLU A 37 27.32 -67.94 61.66
CA GLU A 37 27.00 -69.14 62.46
C GLU A 37 28.26 -69.99 62.57
N ASP A 38 28.91 -69.89 63.73
CA ASP A 38 29.68 -70.96 64.34
C ASP A 38 28.72 -72.09 64.69
N GLU A 39 28.98 -73.32 64.24
CA GLU A 39 28.70 -74.53 65.04
C GLU A 39 29.36 -75.78 64.44
N ARG A 40 30.47 -76.20 65.06
CA ARG A 40 30.87 -77.61 65.12
C ARG A 40 29.96 -78.28 66.17
N PRO A 41 29.47 -79.51 66.01
CA PRO A 41 30.32 -80.69 66.22
C PRO A 41 29.95 -81.89 65.30
N ARG A 42 30.79 -82.90 65.12
CA ARG A 42 30.74 -84.11 65.96
C ARG A 42 31.98 -84.97 65.70
N ARG A 43 32.63 -85.35 66.81
CA ARG A 43 33.63 -86.41 66.86
C ARG A 43 32.95 -87.73 66.50
N PHE A 44 33.29 -88.29 65.34
CA PHE A 44 33.07 -89.72 65.13
C PHE A 44 34.05 -90.47 66.04
N GLY A 45 33.48 -91.23 66.98
CA GLY A 45 34.26 -92.20 67.75
C GLY A 45 34.95 -93.15 66.78
N ALA A 46 36.26 -93.32 66.96
CA ALA A 46 37.04 -94.31 66.25
C ALA A 46 36.52 -95.70 66.63
N SER A 47 35.54 -96.20 65.87
CA SER A 47 35.37 -97.63 65.73
C SER A 47 36.69 -98.15 65.22
N ARG A 48 37.32 -99.08 65.94
CA ARG A 48 38.61 -99.66 65.59
C ARG A 48 38.44 -100.40 64.26
N VAL A 49 38.58 -99.67 63.16
CA VAL A 49 38.69 -100.26 61.84
C VAL A 49 39.96 -101.07 61.88
N LEU A 50 39.85 -102.41 61.83
CA LEU A 50 40.99 -103.30 61.66
C LEU A 50 41.77 -102.77 60.45
N THR A 51 42.97 -102.26 60.71
CA THR A 51 43.79 -101.66 59.67
C THR A 51 44.17 -102.75 58.67
N ALA A 52 44.54 -102.37 57.45
CA ALA A 52 45.00 -103.35 56.45
C ALA A 52 46.12 -104.25 57.02
N SER A 53 46.99 -103.67 57.87
CA SER A 53 48.06 -104.36 58.58
C SER A 53 47.58 -105.35 59.65
N ASP A 54 46.49 -105.04 60.36
CA ASP A 54 45.88 -105.96 61.33
C ASP A 54 45.24 -107.17 60.62
N ARG A 55 44.63 -106.95 59.45
CA ARG A 55 44.05 -108.01 58.61
C ARG A 55 45.10 -108.96 58.06
N GLU A 56 46.24 -108.44 57.63
CA GLU A 56 47.33 -109.25 57.07
C GLU A 56 47.96 -110.16 58.14
N ARG A 57 48.09 -109.66 59.38
CA ARG A 57 48.59 -110.44 60.52
C ARG A 57 47.66 -111.60 60.88
N ILE A 58 46.36 -111.33 60.93
CA ILE A 58 45.34 -112.33 61.30
C ILE A 58 45.15 -113.38 60.19
N LEU A 59 45.23 -112.99 58.91
CA LEU A 59 45.19 -113.92 57.78
C LEU A 59 46.41 -114.86 57.75
N LYS A 60 47.57 -114.38 58.19
CA LYS A 60 48.77 -115.21 58.34
C LYS A 60 48.59 -116.24 59.46
N ASP A 61 48.14 -115.81 60.63
CA ASP A 61 47.87 -116.69 61.77
C ASP A 61 46.79 -117.75 61.45
N ALA A 62 45.80 -117.39 60.61
CA ALA A 62 44.76 -118.31 60.16
C ALA A 62 45.23 -119.36 59.14
N ARG A 63 46.32 -119.10 58.41
CA ARG A 63 46.89 -120.00 57.39
C ARG A 63 47.98 -120.94 57.93
N GLU A 64 48.67 -120.55 59.00
CA GLU A 64 49.78 -121.29 59.61
C GLU A 64 49.35 -122.18 60.80
N ILE A 65 48.05 -122.42 61.00
CA ILE A 65 47.54 -123.21 62.13
C ILE A 65 47.68 -124.73 61.90
N GLU A 66 48.33 -125.42 62.84
CA GLU A 66 48.41 -126.89 62.92
C GLU A 66 47.42 -127.45 63.94
N PHE A 67 46.65 -128.46 63.55
CA PHE A 67 45.66 -129.10 64.42
C PHE A 67 46.26 -130.32 65.15
N PRO A 68 46.03 -130.49 66.45
CA PRO A 68 46.47 -131.69 67.18
C PRO A 68 45.85 -132.98 66.59
N ALA A 69 46.65 -134.05 66.45
CA ALA A 69 46.19 -135.35 65.96
C ALA A 69 45.73 -136.28 67.10
N ALA A 70 44.50 -136.77 67.04
CA ALA A 70 43.93 -137.83 67.88
C ALA A 70 44.03 -139.19 67.18
N LEU A 71 43.76 -140.29 67.90
CA LEU A 71 43.88 -141.71 67.48
C LEU A 71 43.18 -142.09 66.15
N ARG A 72 42.44 -141.17 65.51
CA ARG A 72 41.82 -141.38 64.19
C ARG A 72 41.62 -140.11 63.35
N GLY A 73 42.44 -139.07 63.54
CA GLY A 73 42.36 -137.82 62.76
C GLY A 73 42.63 -136.57 63.59
N TYR A 74 42.30 -135.38 63.09
CA TYR A 74 42.46 -134.12 63.83
C TYR A 74 41.44 -133.99 64.97
N ASP A 75 41.83 -133.32 66.05
CA ASP A 75 40.95 -132.99 67.17
C ASP A 75 39.78 -132.11 66.72
N ARG A 76 38.58 -132.69 66.72
CA ARG A 76 37.34 -132.04 66.33
C ARG A 76 37.06 -130.77 67.16
N ALA A 77 37.39 -130.75 68.46
CA ALA A 77 37.16 -129.57 69.30
C ALA A 77 38.13 -128.42 68.99
N ALA A 78 39.33 -128.72 68.49
CA ALA A 78 40.28 -127.72 68.00
C ALA A 78 39.82 -127.13 66.65
N VAL A 79 39.33 -127.99 65.74
CA VAL A 79 38.77 -127.58 64.45
C VAL A 79 37.50 -126.75 64.65
N ASP A 80 36.58 -127.16 65.51
CA ASP A 80 35.33 -126.43 65.77
C ASP A 80 35.61 -125.02 66.32
N ARG A 81 36.58 -124.85 67.24
CA ARG A 81 37.01 -123.52 67.73
C ARG A 81 37.70 -122.68 66.66
N TYR A 82 38.34 -123.29 65.67
CA TYR A 82 38.92 -122.57 64.54
C TYR A 82 37.84 -122.15 63.56
N VAL A 83 36.90 -123.05 63.22
CA VAL A 83 35.75 -122.75 62.37
C VAL A 83 34.88 -121.67 62.99
N GLU A 84 34.65 -121.70 64.31
CA GLU A 84 33.88 -120.67 65.02
C GLU A 84 34.61 -119.33 65.02
N ARG A 85 35.95 -119.32 65.19
CA ARG A 85 36.77 -118.09 65.06
C ARG A 85 36.79 -117.55 63.65
N MET A 86 36.98 -118.40 62.64
CA MET A 86 36.97 -118.02 61.23
C MET A 86 35.59 -117.54 60.79
N SER A 87 34.52 -118.20 61.26
CA SER A 87 33.14 -117.77 61.00
C SER A 87 32.89 -116.41 61.64
N ARG A 88 33.32 -116.19 62.89
CA ARG A 88 33.25 -114.88 63.55
C ARG A 88 34.05 -113.81 62.81
N LEU A 89 35.26 -114.15 62.32
CA LEU A 89 36.10 -113.26 61.51
C LEU A 89 35.48 -112.93 60.15
N ILE A 90 34.84 -113.90 59.51
CA ILE A 90 34.09 -113.70 58.25
C ILE A 90 32.87 -112.82 58.51
N THR A 91 32.11 -113.04 59.59
CA THR A 91 30.97 -112.19 59.96
C THR A 91 31.41 -110.77 60.33
N GLU A 92 32.52 -110.62 61.05
CA GLU A 92 33.08 -109.31 61.42
C GLU A 92 33.68 -108.59 60.19
N LEU A 93 34.26 -109.33 59.24
CA LEU A 93 34.61 -108.78 57.93
C LEU A 93 33.36 -108.39 57.15
N GLU A 94 32.35 -109.24 56.97
CA GLU A 94 31.13 -108.91 56.21
C GLU A 94 30.34 -107.74 56.83
N MET A 95 30.32 -107.63 58.17
CA MET A 95 29.69 -106.50 58.87
C MET A 95 30.48 -105.18 58.77
N SER A 96 31.79 -105.24 58.53
CA SER A 96 32.65 -104.07 58.30
C SER A 96 33.00 -103.84 56.83
N SER A 97 32.76 -104.83 55.96
CA SER A 97 33.10 -104.89 54.54
C SER A 97 31.87 -104.68 53.65
N SER A 98 31.22 -103.55 53.80
CA SER A 98 30.96 -102.85 52.55
C SER A 98 31.10 -101.34 52.70
N PRO A 99 32.35 -100.85 52.80
CA PRO A 99 32.69 -99.46 52.50
C PRO A 99 32.03 -99.00 51.18
N GLU A 100 31.90 -99.89 50.20
CA GLU A 100 31.22 -99.63 48.92
C GLU A 100 29.70 -99.42 49.07
N ALA A 101 29.00 -100.17 49.93
CA ALA A 101 27.58 -99.96 50.18
C ALA A 101 27.31 -98.67 50.98
N ALA A 102 28.15 -98.35 51.97
CA ALA A 102 28.06 -97.08 52.70
C ALA A 102 28.36 -95.88 51.79
N VAL A 103 29.34 -96.01 50.89
CA VAL A 103 29.66 -94.97 49.89
C VAL A 103 28.54 -94.84 48.85
N ARG A 104 27.95 -95.94 48.36
CA ARG A 104 26.78 -95.88 47.47
C ARG A 104 25.59 -95.20 48.15
N HIS A 105 25.30 -95.55 49.40
CA HIS A 105 24.21 -94.94 50.14
C HIS A 105 24.41 -93.43 50.34
N ALA A 106 25.63 -92.99 50.68
CA ALA A 106 25.96 -91.57 50.78
C ALA A 106 25.89 -90.84 49.42
N LEU A 107 26.27 -91.50 48.32
CA LEU A 107 26.12 -90.97 46.97
C LEU A 107 24.64 -90.85 46.56
N ASP A 108 23.81 -91.82 46.92
CA ASP A 108 22.36 -91.79 46.66
C ASP A 108 21.70 -90.67 47.48
N GLU A 109 22.04 -90.53 48.77
CA GLU A 109 21.55 -89.45 49.64
C GLU A 109 21.94 -88.06 49.10
N VAL A 110 23.20 -87.87 48.71
CA VAL A 110 23.67 -86.62 48.08
C VAL A 110 23.01 -86.41 46.71
N SER A 111 22.73 -87.47 45.95
CA SER A 111 22.05 -87.36 44.65
C SER A 111 20.61 -86.92 44.79
N ASP A 112 19.91 -87.43 45.81
CA ASP A 112 18.54 -87.02 46.12
C ASP A 112 18.49 -85.60 46.69
N GLU A 113 19.43 -85.24 47.57
CA GLU A 113 19.57 -83.86 48.03
C GLU A 113 19.89 -82.89 46.87
N THR A 114 20.72 -83.32 45.91
CA THR A 114 21.02 -82.54 44.70
C THR A 114 19.77 -82.37 43.82
N ARG A 115 18.96 -83.41 43.63
CA ARG A 115 17.67 -83.31 42.91
C ARG A 115 16.73 -82.33 43.58
N ASP A 116 16.59 -82.39 44.90
CA ASP A 116 15.73 -81.49 45.66
C ASP A 116 16.19 -80.03 45.58
N ILE A 117 17.50 -79.79 45.61
CA ILE A 117 18.08 -78.45 45.42
C ILE A 117 17.77 -77.94 44.00
N LEU A 118 17.99 -78.76 42.97
CA LEU A 118 17.73 -78.38 41.58
C LEU A 118 16.25 -78.12 41.35
N GLN A 119 15.36 -78.94 41.90
CA GLN A 119 13.91 -78.75 41.80
C GLN A 119 13.48 -77.45 42.49
N ARG A 120 13.98 -77.19 43.71
CA ARG A 120 13.74 -75.92 44.40
C ARG A 120 14.30 -74.73 43.63
N ALA A 121 15.48 -74.85 43.03
CA ALA A 121 16.08 -73.80 42.23
C ALA A 121 15.26 -73.50 40.97
N HIS A 122 14.78 -74.53 40.26
CA HIS A 122 13.90 -74.38 39.10
C HIS A 122 12.57 -73.72 39.47
N GLN A 123 11.92 -74.22 40.52
CA GLN A 123 10.67 -73.63 41.02
C GLN A 123 10.88 -72.15 41.41
N THR A 124 11.96 -71.85 42.13
CA THR A 124 12.31 -70.46 42.50
C THR A 124 12.56 -69.60 41.26
N ALA A 125 13.25 -70.12 40.24
CA ALA A 125 13.51 -69.40 39.00
C ALA A 125 12.23 -69.12 38.21
N GLU A 126 11.30 -70.08 38.16
CA GLU A 126 9.98 -69.92 37.55
C GLU A 126 9.15 -68.85 38.30
N GLU A 127 9.13 -68.89 39.63
CA GLU A 127 8.46 -67.89 40.46
C GLU A 127 9.03 -66.49 40.25
N ILE A 128 10.36 -66.35 40.21
CA ILE A 128 11.02 -65.06 39.92
C ILE A 128 10.64 -64.57 38.52
N THR A 129 10.63 -65.46 37.53
CA THR A 129 10.28 -65.13 36.15
C THR A 129 8.82 -64.68 36.04
N ALA A 130 7.90 -65.42 36.66
CA ALA A 130 6.48 -65.11 36.67
C ALA A 130 6.22 -63.76 37.36
N ARG A 131 6.82 -63.53 38.52
CA ARG A 131 6.72 -62.25 39.26
C ARG A 131 7.30 -61.09 38.45
N SER A 132 8.43 -61.29 37.77
CA SER A 132 9.07 -60.25 36.97
C SER A 132 8.23 -59.88 35.75
N ARG A 133 7.63 -60.88 35.08
CA ARG A 133 6.69 -60.66 33.97
C ARG A 133 5.45 -59.91 34.42
N ALA A 134 4.79 -60.37 35.49
CA ALA A 134 3.61 -59.67 36.04
C ALA A 134 3.93 -58.21 36.40
N LYS A 135 5.08 -57.94 37.04
CA LYS A 135 5.50 -56.58 37.35
C LYS A 135 5.83 -55.73 36.11
N ALA A 136 6.34 -56.36 35.05
CA ALA A 136 6.58 -55.67 33.77
C ALA A 136 5.26 -55.32 33.08
N ASP A 137 4.32 -56.25 33.05
CA ASP A 137 2.99 -56.06 32.47
C ASP A 137 2.22 -54.96 33.21
N ASP A 138 2.22 -54.96 34.54
CA ASP A 138 1.61 -53.90 35.37
C ASP A 138 2.22 -52.52 35.06
N ARG A 139 3.54 -52.46 34.87
CA ARG A 139 4.24 -51.21 34.51
C ARG A 139 3.88 -50.74 33.12
N LEU A 140 3.78 -51.65 32.15
CA LEU A 140 3.35 -51.32 30.79
C LEU A 140 1.92 -50.79 30.79
N GLN A 141 0.99 -51.47 31.47
CA GLN A 141 -0.39 -51.04 31.56
C GLN A 141 -0.54 -49.68 32.25
N THR A 142 0.25 -49.45 33.31
CA THR A 142 0.28 -48.16 34.00
C THR A 142 0.79 -47.06 33.07
N ALA A 143 1.92 -47.29 32.38
CA ALA A 143 2.50 -46.33 31.45
C ALA A 143 1.59 -46.04 30.24
N GLU A 144 0.87 -47.04 29.74
CA GLU A 144 -0.11 -46.87 28.67
C GLU A 144 -1.28 -45.99 29.12
N ARG A 145 -1.82 -46.24 30.32
CA ARG A 145 -2.91 -45.43 30.88
C ARG A 145 -2.45 -43.99 31.12
N GLU A 146 -1.31 -43.79 31.75
CA GLU A 146 -0.72 -42.45 31.96
C GLU A 146 -0.47 -41.74 30.61
N GLY A 147 0.02 -42.47 29.61
CA GLY A 147 0.22 -41.95 28.26
C GLY A 147 -1.08 -41.53 27.58
N GLN A 148 -2.17 -42.28 27.76
CA GLN A 148 -3.50 -41.92 27.26
C GLN A 148 -4.05 -40.69 27.99
N GLU A 149 -3.99 -40.66 29.32
CA GLU A 149 -4.42 -39.54 30.14
C GLU A 149 -3.69 -38.24 29.76
N LEU A 150 -2.37 -38.30 29.53
CA LEU A 150 -1.56 -37.18 29.06
C LEU A 150 -1.97 -36.71 27.66
N ARG A 151 -2.24 -37.63 26.73
CA ARG A 151 -2.70 -37.27 25.36
C ARG A 151 -4.04 -36.57 25.39
N GLU A 152 -5.01 -37.12 26.12
CA GLU A 152 -6.33 -36.49 26.24
C GLU A 152 -6.26 -35.12 26.92
N ALA A 153 -5.42 -34.97 27.95
CA ALA A 153 -5.19 -33.68 28.59
C ALA A 153 -4.57 -32.65 27.62
N ALA A 154 -3.58 -33.06 26.83
CA ALA A 154 -2.96 -32.21 25.81
C ALA A 154 -3.97 -31.82 24.71
N GLU A 155 -4.81 -32.75 24.26
CA GLU A 155 -5.85 -32.50 23.26
C GLU A 155 -6.90 -31.52 23.76
N ARG A 156 -7.38 -31.68 25.01
CA ARG A 156 -8.30 -30.73 25.65
C ARG A 156 -7.70 -29.34 25.74
N HIS A 157 -6.48 -29.22 26.26
CA HIS A 157 -5.80 -27.92 26.38
C HIS A 157 -5.59 -27.26 25.00
N ALA A 158 -5.23 -28.05 23.98
CA ALA A 158 -5.10 -27.55 22.62
C ALA A 158 -6.45 -27.11 22.01
N ALA A 159 -7.54 -27.79 22.33
CA ALA A 159 -8.89 -27.39 21.91
C ALA A 159 -9.31 -26.08 22.56
N GLU A 160 -9.15 -25.95 23.88
CA GLU A 160 -9.45 -24.73 24.64
C GLU A 160 -8.65 -23.53 24.12
N THR A 161 -7.34 -23.72 23.89
CA THR A 161 -6.48 -22.66 23.34
C THR A 161 -6.97 -22.22 21.95
N ARG A 162 -7.35 -23.16 21.09
CA ARG A 162 -7.88 -22.83 19.74
C ARG A 162 -9.22 -22.12 19.82
N GLU A 163 -10.11 -22.50 20.74
CA GLU A 163 -11.40 -21.85 20.92
C GLU A 163 -11.22 -20.42 21.44
N SER A 164 -10.37 -20.22 22.45
CA SER A 164 -10.03 -18.89 22.97
C SER A 164 -9.46 -17.99 21.87
N ALA A 165 -8.47 -18.49 21.13
CA ALA A 165 -7.87 -17.73 20.03
C ALA A 165 -8.88 -17.39 18.91
N ARG A 166 -9.82 -18.30 18.60
CA ARG A 166 -10.89 -18.03 17.63
C ARG A 166 -11.86 -16.96 18.13
N SER A 167 -12.26 -17.04 19.40
CA SER A 167 -13.16 -16.06 20.04
C SER A 167 -12.52 -14.67 20.07
N GLU A 168 -11.25 -14.58 20.47
CA GLU A 168 -10.48 -13.32 20.44
C GLU A 168 -10.36 -12.77 19.03
N ALA A 169 -9.99 -13.59 18.05
CA ALA A 169 -9.90 -13.17 16.64
C ALA A 169 -11.26 -12.72 16.09
N SER A 170 -12.38 -13.29 16.56
CA SER A 170 -13.73 -12.83 16.20
C SER A 170 -14.03 -11.46 16.80
N ARG A 171 -13.73 -11.26 18.09
CA ARG A 171 -13.93 -9.98 18.78
C ARG A 171 -13.10 -8.86 18.16
N VAL A 172 -11.85 -9.13 17.81
CA VAL A 172 -10.99 -8.16 17.13
C VAL A 172 -11.57 -7.79 15.77
N ARG A 173 -12.04 -8.77 14.99
CA ARG A 173 -12.67 -8.52 13.68
C ARG A 173 -13.95 -7.69 13.81
N GLU A 174 -14.86 -8.07 14.70
CA GLU A 174 -16.11 -7.33 14.91
C GLU A 174 -15.86 -5.89 15.41
N THR A 175 -14.83 -5.69 16.23
CA THR A 175 -14.45 -4.35 16.70
C THR A 175 -13.87 -3.53 15.56
N ALA A 176 -12.93 -4.08 14.79
CA ALA A 176 -12.35 -3.41 13.62
C ALA A 176 -13.40 -3.08 12.56
N GLU A 177 -14.38 -3.97 12.33
CA GLU A 177 -15.48 -3.73 11.40
C GLU A 177 -16.39 -2.59 11.88
N ARG A 178 -16.73 -2.56 13.18
CA ARG A 178 -17.51 -1.45 13.76
C ARG A 178 -16.79 -0.13 13.68
N GLU A 179 -15.51 -0.08 14.07
CA GLU A 179 -14.69 1.13 13.98
C GLU A 179 -14.55 1.63 12.53
N ALA A 180 -14.33 0.71 11.59
CA ALA A 180 -14.27 1.06 10.17
C ALA A 180 -15.62 1.53 9.61
N ALA A 181 -16.74 1.01 10.11
CA ALA A 181 -18.08 1.50 9.73
C ALA A 181 -18.32 2.91 10.28
N GLN A 182 -18.00 3.14 11.55
CA GLN A 182 -18.12 4.45 12.20
C GLN A 182 -17.26 5.51 11.52
N LEU A 183 -16.01 5.18 11.17
CA LEU A 183 -15.13 6.10 10.44
C LEU A 183 -15.68 6.44 9.05
N ARG A 184 -16.27 5.47 8.35
CA ARG A 184 -16.90 5.72 7.04
C ARG A 184 -18.13 6.61 7.17
N GLU A 185 -18.94 6.41 8.19
CA GLU A 185 -20.12 7.23 8.45
C GLU A 185 -19.72 8.67 8.81
N SER A 186 -18.75 8.86 9.70
CA SER A 186 -18.29 10.19 10.10
C SER A 186 -17.68 10.94 8.92
N THR A 187 -16.81 10.29 8.15
CA THR A 187 -16.19 10.92 6.96
C THR A 187 -17.21 11.21 5.86
N ALA A 188 -18.25 10.38 5.70
CA ALA A 188 -19.32 10.66 4.77
C ALA A 188 -20.16 11.87 5.20
N ALA A 189 -20.44 12.01 6.50
CA ALA A 189 -21.15 13.16 7.06
C ALA A 189 -20.34 14.46 6.89
N GLU A 190 -19.06 14.45 7.27
CA GLU A 190 -18.15 15.60 7.08
C GLU A 190 -18.04 16.02 5.61
N LEU A 191 -17.96 15.05 4.70
CA LEU A 191 -17.91 15.33 3.27
C LEU A 191 -19.22 15.90 2.72
N ALA A 192 -20.37 15.48 3.27
CA ALA A 192 -21.67 16.04 2.92
C ALA A 192 -21.79 17.49 3.39
N GLU A 193 -21.40 17.79 4.63
CA GLU A 193 -21.39 19.14 5.19
C GLU A 193 -20.47 20.08 4.41
N LEU A 194 -19.26 19.62 4.08
CA LEU A 194 -18.31 20.41 3.29
C LEU A 194 -18.85 20.70 1.89
N ARG A 195 -19.55 19.74 1.27
CA ARG A 195 -20.16 19.92 -0.05
C ARG A 195 -21.34 20.89 0.01
N GLU A 196 -22.19 20.80 1.02
CA GLU A 196 -23.30 21.73 1.21
C GLU A 196 -22.78 23.16 1.37
N THR A 197 -21.77 23.35 2.22
CA THR A 197 -21.11 24.64 2.44
C THR A 197 -20.50 25.18 1.15
N ALA A 198 -19.72 24.37 0.42
CA ALA A 198 -19.10 24.79 -0.84
C ALA A 198 -20.15 25.16 -1.91
N VAL A 199 -21.27 24.44 -1.98
CA VAL A 199 -22.37 24.76 -2.90
C VAL A 199 -23.03 26.08 -2.50
N ALA A 200 -23.32 26.28 -1.21
CA ALA A 200 -23.92 27.52 -0.71
C ALA A 200 -23.04 28.73 -1.02
N GLU A 201 -21.74 28.66 -0.71
CA GLU A 201 -20.78 29.73 -1.01
C GLU A 201 -20.67 30.01 -2.52
N ALA A 202 -20.62 28.95 -3.34
CA ALA A 202 -20.59 29.12 -4.80
C ALA A 202 -21.86 29.78 -5.34
N THR A 203 -23.04 29.46 -4.76
CA THR A 203 -24.30 30.12 -5.13
C THR A 203 -24.31 31.59 -4.72
N GLU A 204 -23.87 31.92 -3.51
CA GLU A 204 -23.80 33.30 -3.01
C GLU A 204 -22.85 34.16 -3.86
N LEU A 205 -21.66 33.64 -4.16
CA LEU A 205 -20.69 34.30 -5.04
C LEU A 205 -21.28 34.55 -6.42
N ARG A 206 -21.98 33.56 -6.99
CA ARG A 206 -22.61 33.68 -8.31
C ARG A 206 -23.71 34.74 -8.29
N GLU A 207 -24.58 34.75 -7.30
CA GLU A 207 -25.63 35.76 -7.21
C GLU A 207 -25.05 37.17 -7.03
N THR A 208 -24.01 37.32 -6.23
CA THR A 208 -23.33 38.61 -6.05
C THR A 208 -22.69 39.10 -7.34
N ALA A 209 -21.95 38.24 -8.04
CA ALA A 209 -21.41 38.58 -9.36
C ALA A 209 -22.51 38.94 -10.37
N GLN A 210 -23.66 38.25 -10.35
CA GLN A 210 -24.79 38.57 -11.21
C GLN A 210 -25.39 39.94 -10.89
N ARG A 211 -25.55 40.28 -9.60
CA ARG A 211 -26.03 41.61 -9.16
C ARG A 211 -25.06 42.71 -9.57
N ASP A 212 -23.75 42.50 -9.42
CA ASP A 212 -22.73 43.47 -9.80
C ASP A 212 -22.70 43.72 -11.31
N VAL A 213 -22.78 42.66 -12.12
CA VAL A 213 -22.86 42.78 -13.58
C VAL A 213 -24.13 43.53 -14.00
N ALA A 214 -25.28 43.28 -13.36
CA ALA A 214 -26.51 44.00 -13.64
C ALA A 214 -26.39 45.49 -13.29
N ALA A 215 -25.82 45.81 -12.13
CA ALA A 215 -25.60 47.19 -11.70
C ALA A 215 -24.64 47.96 -12.62
N LEU A 216 -23.55 47.31 -13.08
CA LEU A 216 -22.61 47.89 -14.04
C LEU A 216 -23.26 48.15 -15.40
N ARG A 217 -24.09 47.21 -15.89
CA ARG A 217 -24.84 47.40 -17.14
C ARG A 217 -25.80 48.57 -17.05
N GLU A 218 -26.60 48.65 -15.98
CA GLU A 218 -27.54 49.74 -15.78
C GLU A 218 -26.81 51.10 -15.70
N LYS A 219 -25.66 51.14 -15.03
CA LYS A 219 -24.81 52.34 -14.99
C LYS A 219 -24.31 52.74 -16.38
N ALA A 220 -23.77 51.78 -17.15
CA ALA A 220 -23.27 52.03 -18.50
C ALA A 220 -24.39 52.50 -19.44
N ASP A 221 -25.59 51.93 -19.33
CA ASP A 221 -26.77 52.34 -20.10
C ASP A 221 -27.18 53.78 -19.75
N ARG A 222 -27.24 54.11 -18.45
CA ARG A 222 -27.54 55.47 -17.98
C ARG A 222 -26.52 56.50 -18.51
N GLU A 223 -25.22 56.21 -18.40
CA GLU A 223 -24.15 57.09 -18.90
C GLU A 223 -24.21 57.26 -20.42
N THR A 224 -24.48 56.18 -21.16
CA THR A 224 -24.65 56.21 -22.61
C THR A 224 -25.86 57.06 -23.02
N GLN A 225 -26.99 56.92 -22.33
CA GLN A 225 -28.19 57.72 -22.59
C GLN A 225 -27.95 59.21 -22.28
N GLN A 226 -27.27 59.51 -21.18
CA GLN A 226 -26.89 60.89 -20.82
C GLN A 226 -25.99 61.50 -21.90
N LEU A 227 -24.93 60.81 -22.32
CA LEU A 227 -24.03 61.30 -23.36
C LEU A 227 -24.74 61.50 -24.70
N ARG A 228 -25.66 60.60 -25.09
CA ARG A 228 -26.49 60.77 -26.28
C ARG A 228 -27.40 61.98 -26.18
N ALA A 229 -28.04 62.20 -25.04
CA ALA A 229 -28.93 63.34 -24.84
C ALA A 229 -28.16 64.68 -24.89
N THR A 230 -26.98 64.76 -24.27
CA THR A 230 -26.15 65.98 -24.31
C THR A 230 -25.63 66.26 -25.71
N THR A 231 -25.06 65.26 -26.39
CA THR A 231 -24.55 65.41 -27.76
C THR A 231 -25.64 65.76 -28.76
N GLN A 232 -26.84 65.19 -28.63
CA GLN A 232 -27.99 65.55 -29.46
C GLN A 232 -28.37 67.01 -29.26
N ARG A 233 -28.47 67.45 -27.99
CA ARG A 233 -28.79 68.84 -27.67
C ARG A 233 -27.76 69.82 -28.22
N GLU A 234 -26.47 69.57 -28.01
CA GLU A 234 -25.38 70.40 -28.54
C GLU A 234 -25.42 70.44 -30.07
N THR A 235 -25.69 69.30 -30.73
CA THR A 235 -25.83 69.24 -32.18
C THR A 235 -27.00 70.08 -32.69
N ASP A 236 -28.14 70.02 -32.02
CA ASP A 236 -29.33 70.80 -32.38
C ASP A 236 -29.13 72.30 -32.14
N GLU A 237 -28.46 72.67 -31.04
CA GLU A 237 -28.06 74.06 -30.74
C GLU A 237 -27.08 74.62 -31.79
N MET A 238 -26.08 73.83 -32.19
CA MET A 238 -25.14 74.18 -33.27
C MET A 238 -25.88 74.35 -34.61
N ARG A 239 -26.76 73.42 -34.97
CA ARG A 239 -27.56 73.50 -36.21
C ARG A 239 -28.48 74.72 -36.21
N ALA A 240 -29.13 75.03 -35.09
CA ALA A 240 -30.00 76.19 -34.98
C ALA A 240 -29.21 77.51 -35.10
N THR A 241 -27.99 77.55 -34.58
CA THR A 241 -27.09 78.71 -34.69
C THR A 241 -26.59 78.88 -36.13
N ALA A 242 -26.04 77.82 -36.73
CA ALA A 242 -25.57 77.84 -38.12
C ALA A 242 -26.70 78.20 -39.10
N ARG A 243 -27.93 77.76 -38.85
CA ARG A 243 -29.10 78.12 -39.66
C ARG A 243 -29.44 79.61 -39.56
N ARG A 244 -29.45 80.19 -38.35
CA ARG A 244 -29.70 81.63 -38.16
C ARG A 244 -28.64 82.47 -38.86
N GLU A 245 -27.37 82.12 -38.69
CA GLU A 245 -26.25 82.80 -39.39
C GLU A 245 -26.39 82.70 -40.91
N ALA A 246 -26.81 81.54 -41.43
CA ALA A 246 -27.06 81.37 -42.87
C ALA A 246 -28.23 82.23 -43.36
N GLU A 247 -29.33 82.30 -42.61
CA GLU A 247 -30.49 83.15 -42.92
C GLU A 247 -30.10 84.64 -42.90
N GLU A 248 -29.34 85.10 -41.90
CA GLU A 248 -28.79 86.46 -41.82
C GLU A 248 -27.85 86.79 -42.99
N MET A 249 -27.00 85.85 -43.39
CA MET A 249 -26.11 86.02 -44.56
C MET A 249 -26.91 86.14 -45.86
N ILE A 250 -27.96 85.33 -46.03
CA ILE A 250 -28.84 85.39 -47.20
C ILE A 250 -29.56 86.74 -47.24
N GLU A 251 -30.16 87.18 -46.14
CA GLU A 251 -30.84 88.48 -46.07
C GLU A 251 -29.89 89.64 -46.36
N THR A 252 -28.67 89.59 -45.81
CA THR A 252 -27.63 90.59 -46.09
C THR A 252 -27.22 90.59 -47.57
N ALA A 253 -27.04 89.42 -48.17
CA ALA A 253 -26.71 89.28 -49.59
C ALA A 253 -27.85 89.79 -50.48
N GLU A 254 -29.10 89.49 -50.14
CA GLU A 254 -30.29 89.99 -50.84
C GLU A 254 -30.40 91.52 -50.74
N MET A 255 -30.24 92.11 -49.54
CA MET A 255 -30.23 93.56 -49.38
C MET A 255 -29.16 94.22 -50.25
N ARG A 256 -27.94 93.66 -50.26
CA ARG A 256 -26.85 94.17 -51.09
C ARG A 256 -27.12 94.01 -52.58
N ALA A 257 -27.72 92.89 -53.00
CA ALA A 257 -28.13 92.68 -54.39
C ALA A 257 -29.19 93.70 -54.82
N HIS A 258 -30.19 93.98 -53.98
CA HIS A 258 -31.21 95.00 -54.24
C HIS A 258 -30.62 96.41 -54.30
N GLU A 259 -29.65 96.72 -53.44
CA GLU A 259 -28.92 97.99 -53.47
C GLU A 259 -28.13 98.17 -54.78
N LEU A 260 -27.39 97.13 -55.18
CA LEU A 260 -26.65 97.10 -56.45
C LEU A 260 -27.58 97.19 -57.67
N ALA A 261 -28.76 96.55 -57.62
CA ALA A 261 -29.75 96.65 -58.68
C ALA A 261 -30.31 98.08 -58.81
N ARG A 262 -30.63 98.73 -57.68
CA ARG A 262 -31.09 100.13 -57.65
C ARG A 262 -30.02 101.10 -58.14
N SER A 263 -28.76 100.91 -57.75
CA SER A 263 -27.66 101.75 -58.22
C SER A 263 -27.41 101.54 -59.73
N ALA A 264 -27.46 100.30 -60.22
CA ALA A 264 -27.41 100.02 -61.64
C ALA A 264 -28.55 100.73 -62.39
N GLU A 265 -29.79 100.69 -61.88
CA GLU A 265 -30.92 101.40 -62.49
C GLU A 265 -30.73 102.92 -62.52
N THR A 266 -30.17 103.52 -61.47
CA THR A 266 -29.82 104.95 -61.48
C THR A 266 -28.82 105.28 -62.59
N VAL A 267 -27.75 104.48 -62.72
CA VAL A 267 -26.73 104.66 -63.75
C VAL A 267 -27.34 104.49 -65.15
N TRP A 268 -28.23 103.50 -65.35
CA TRP A 268 -28.93 103.31 -66.62
C TRP A 268 -29.86 104.46 -66.98
N ARG A 269 -30.57 105.04 -66.00
CA ARG A 269 -31.40 106.24 -66.20
C ARG A 269 -30.56 107.45 -66.57
N GLU A 270 -29.46 107.69 -65.87
CA GLU A 270 -28.52 108.76 -66.18
C GLU A 270 -27.90 108.58 -67.57
N ARG A 271 -27.44 107.37 -67.91
CA ARG A 271 -26.94 107.05 -69.25
C ARG A 271 -27.99 107.33 -70.33
N ARG A 272 -29.25 106.94 -70.11
CA ARG A 272 -30.34 107.20 -71.06
C ARG A 272 -30.58 108.70 -71.23
N ARG A 273 -30.62 109.45 -70.13
CA ARG A 273 -30.74 110.92 -70.14
C ARG A 273 -29.57 111.57 -70.87
N LEU A 274 -28.33 111.19 -70.58
CA LEU A 274 -27.13 111.69 -71.25
C LEU A 274 -27.16 111.41 -72.76
N ILE A 275 -27.60 110.22 -73.18
CA ILE A 275 -27.78 109.89 -74.60
C ILE A 275 -28.84 110.79 -75.24
N GLU A 276 -29.94 111.05 -74.53
CA GLU A 276 -30.99 111.93 -75.03
C GLU A 276 -30.54 113.40 -75.09
N ASP A 277 -29.87 113.90 -74.05
CA ASP A 277 -29.25 115.22 -74.02
C ASP A 277 -28.21 115.34 -75.17
N MET A 278 -27.40 114.31 -75.42
CA MET A 278 -26.49 114.26 -76.57
C MET A 278 -27.22 114.25 -77.91
N ARG A 279 -28.39 113.59 -78.03
CA ARG A 279 -29.24 113.66 -79.24
C ARG A 279 -29.79 115.06 -79.45
N VAL A 280 -30.32 115.69 -78.41
CA VAL A 280 -30.82 117.08 -78.48
C VAL A 280 -29.68 118.03 -78.86
N VAL A 281 -28.50 117.89 -78.28
CA VAL A 281 -27.31 118.67 -78.67
C VAL A 281 -26.94 118.37 -80.13
N GLY A 282 -27.01 117.11 -80.58
CA GLY A 282 -26.80 116.73 -81.98
C GLY A 282 -27.83 117.36 -82.94
N GLU A 283 -29.10 117.39 -82.57
CA GLU A 283 -30.18 118.06 -83.31
C GLU A 283 -29.96 119.58 -83.34
N GLN A 284 -29.57 120.19 -82.22
CA GLN A 284 -29.23 121.61 -82.15
C GLN A 284 -28.02 121.95 -83.02
N LEU A 285 -26.96 121.12 -82.99
CA LEU A 285 -25.80 121.28 -83.87
C LEU A 285 -26.18 121.11 -85.34
N THR A 286 -27.11 120.21 -85.66
CA THR A 286 -27.65 120.04 -87.02
C THR A 286 -28.47 121.26 -87.44
N ALA A 287 -29.32 121.80 -86.56
CA ALA A 287 -30.09 123.01 -86.81
C ALA A 287 -29.20 124.27 -86.95
N ILE A 288 -28.15 124.39 -86.14
CA ILE A 288 -27.09 125.40 -86.30
C ILE A 288 -26.39 125.20 -87.64
N GLY A 289 -26.05 123.96 -88.00
CA GLY A 289 -25.48 123.62 -89.31
C GLY A 289 -26.40 123.97 -90.48
N GLU A 290 -27.71 123.77 -90.36
CA GLU A 290 -28.69 124.14 -91.37
C GLU A 290 -28.91 125.66 -91.45
N THR A 291 -28.94 126.36 -90.30
CA THR A 291 -29.09 127.82 -90.26
C THR A 291 -27.83 128.53 -90.76
N GLU A 292 -26.63 128.05 -90.40
CA GLU A 292 -25.36 128.52 -90.96
C GLU A 292 -25.20 128.08 -92.42
N GLY A 293 -25.70 126.90 -92.81
CA GLY A 293 -25.79 126.48 -94.21
C GLY A 293 -26.74 127.32 -95.06
N LYS A 294 -27.80 127.88 -94.44
CA LYS A 294 -28.69 128.88 -95.04
C LYS A 294 -28.09 130.30 -95.01
N ARG A 295 -27.20 130.60 -94.05
CA ARG A 295 -26.42 131.85 -93.95
C ARG A 295 -25.23 131.85 -94.93
N PHE A 296 -24.75 130.68 -95.32
CA PHE A 296 -23.71 130.47 -96.32
C PHE A 296 -24.11 129.41 -97.35
N PRO A 297 -25.01 129.72 -98.31
CA PRO A 297 -25.35 128.81 -99.38
C PRO A 297 -24.11 128.52 -100.24
N ARG A 298 -23.68 127.25 -100.30
CA ARG A 298 -22.61 126.81 -101.22
C ARG A 298 -23.19 126.43 -102.57
N PHE A 299 -23.21 127.45 -103.43
CA PHE A 299 -22.96 127.43 -104.88
C PHE A 299 -22.04 128.64 -105.15
N GLY A 300 -21.08 128.63 -106.07
CA GLY A 300 -20.94 127.73 -107.21
C GLY A 300 -19.93 126.59 -107.05
N GLU A 301 -20.24 125.50 -107.72
CA GLU A 301 -19.35 124.38 -108.00
C GLU A 301 -18.20 124.84 -108.91
N GLU A 302 -16.96 124.49 -108.56
CA GLU A 302 -16.08 123.65 -109.39
C GLU A 302 -14.74 123.39 -108.67
N GLY A 303 -14.43 122.10 -108.51
CA GLY A 303 -13.06 121.57 -108.42
C GLY A 303 -12.34 121.60 -107.07
N SER A 304 -12.21 120.45 -106.41
CA SER A 304 -10.88 119.91 -106.12
C SER A 304 -10.95 118.44 -105.67
N GLU A 305 -10.42 117.57 -106.53
CA GLU A 305 -9.92 116.25 -106.18
C GLU A 305 -8.77 116.37 -105.15
N ALA A 306 -9.03 116.04 -103.89
CA ALA A 306 -8.07 115.59 -102.87
C ALA A 306 -8.88 115.28 -101.60
N ALA A 307 -9.04 114.06 -101.10
CA ALA A 307 -8.06 113.01 -100.99
C ALA A 307 -8.73 111.62 -101.03
N LEU A 308 -8.65 110.98 -102.21
CA LEU A 308 -8.08 109.64 -102.22
C LEU A 308 -6.68 109.76 -101.61
N LEU A 309 -6.51 109.29 -100.37
CA LEU A 309 -5.26 108.75 -99.81
C LEU A 309 -5.40 108.62 -98.28
N LEU A 310 -5.72 107.40 -97.84
CA LEU A 310 -5.43 106.72 -96.55
C LEU A 310 -6.49 105.61 -96.44
N ARG A 311 -6.47 104.56 -97.27
CA ARG A 311 -5.59 103.38 -97.11
C ARG A 311 -5.28 103.08 -95.63
N GLU A 312 -6.16 102.28 -95.03
CA GLU A 312 -5.88 101.09 -94.18
C GLU A 312 -4.37 100.76 -94.02
N PRO A 313 -3.90 100.35 -92.83
CA PRO A 313 -4.10 98.93 -92.50
C PRO A 313 -4.19 98.56 -91.01
N GLY A 314 -4.62 97.32 -90.79
CA GLY A 314 -4.89 96.70 -89.50
C GLY A 314 -3.73 96.50 -88.54
N SER A 315 -4.08 95.94 -87.38
CA SER A 315 -3.29 95.09 -86.47
C SER A 315 -4.20 94.81 -85.26
N ALA A 316 -4.68 93.61 -84.92
CA ALA A 316 -4.07 92.28 -84.84
C ALA A 316 -2.86 92.18 -83.88
N VAL A 317 -3.10 92.28 -82.57
CA VAL A 317 -2.30 91.67 -81.48
C VAL A 317 -3.27 91.46 -80.29
N ALA A 318 -3.70 90.25 -79.90
CA ALA A 318 -3.00 89.06 -79.38
C ALA A 318 -2.76 89.07 -77.85
N GLY A 319 -3.12 87.94 -77.23
CA GLY A 319 -2.63 87.46 -75.91
C GLY A 319 -3.57 87.71 -74.72
N GLY A 320 -4.09 86.73 -73.98
CA GLY A 320 -3.96 85.26 -73.97
C GLY A 320 -5.27 84.62 -73.47
N LEU A 321 -5.61 83.37 -73.83
CA LEU A 321 -5.08 82.14 -73.21
C LEU A 321 -4.94 82.36 -71.69
N VAL A 322 -5.88 81.86 -70.88
CA VAL A 322 -5.82 80.50 -70.36
C VAL A 322 -7.18 79.77 -70.47
N LYS A 323 -7.22 78.81 -71.41
CA LYS A 323 -7.87 77.51 -71.22
C LYS A 323 -7.04 76.75 -70.18
N ASP A 324 -7.69 76.19 -69.17
CA ASP A 324 -7.90 74.73 -69.04
C ASP A 324 -7.90 74.25 -67.57
N PRO A 325 -8.56 73.10 -67.34
CA PRO A 325 -8.93 72.55 -66.05
C PRO A 325 -7.86 71.59 -65.49
N ALA A 326 -7.86 71.43 -64.18
CA ALA A 326 -7.38 70.24 -63.48
C ALA A 326 -8.40 70.01 -62.36
N ARG A 327 -9.16 68.91 -62.26
CA ARG A 327 -8.88 67.49 -62.47
C ARG A 327 -7.44 67.13 -62.12
N VAL A 328 -7.20 67.00 -60.83
CA VAL A 328 -6.31 65.95 -60.31
C VAL A 328 -7.23 64.82 -59.85
N GLU A 329 -7.41 63.84 -60.72
CA GLU A 329 -7.43 62.47 -60.24
C GLU A 329 -5.97 62.11 -59.96
N GLU A 330 -5.66 61.77 -58.72
CA GLU A 330 -4.62 60.79 -58.45
C GLU A 330 -5.23 59.70 -57.56
N THR A 331 -5.63 58.64 -58.26
CA THR A 331 -5.28 57.25 -57.98
C THR A 331 -5.53 56.67 -56.58
N SER A 332 -6.36 55.62 -56.61
CA SER A 332 -5.98 54.30 -56.11
C SER A 332 -5.95 54.11 -54.59
N ASN A 333 -7.08 53.66 -54.04
CA ASN A 333 -7.23 52.22 -53.78
C ASN A 333 -8.66 51.89 -53.33
N GLY A 334 -9.36 51.07 -54.12
CA GLY A 334 -10.42 50.21 -53.59
C GLY A 334 -9.80 49.18 -52.64
N SER A 335 -10.39 49.00 -51.45
CA SER A 335 -11.29 47.88 -51.09
C SER A 335 -10.56 46.64 -50.54
N PRO A 336 -11.19 45.74 -49.76
CA PRO A 336 -12.47 45.83 -49.02
C PRO A 336 -12.43 45.20 -47.60
N GLU A 337 -13.60 45.18 -46.95
CA GLU A 337 -14.17 44.09 -46.12
C GLU A 337 -13.35 43.36 -45.03
N VAL A 338 -13.79 43.58 -43.78
CA VAL A 338 -14.39 42.59 -42.86
C VAL A 338 -14.23 41.10 -43.19
N VAL A 339 -13.60 40.33 -42.29
CA VAL A 339 -14.06 39.01 -41.79
C VAL A 339 -13.56 38.83 -40.33
N PRO A 340 -14.36 38.23 -39.41
CA PRO A 340 -14.03 38.07 -37.99
C PRO A 340 -13.20 36.80 -37.69
N GLY A 341 -12.56 36.80 -36.53
CA GLY A 341 -11.95 35.63 -35.87
C GLY A 341 -12.07 35.78 -34.36
#